data_AF-A0A4V6XVJ5-F1
#
_entry.id   AF-A0A4V6XVJ5-F1
#
_cell.length_a   1.000
_cell.length_b   1.000
_cell.length_c   1.000
_cell.angle_alpha   90.00
_cell.angle_beta   90.00
_cell.angle_gamma   90.00
#
_symmetry.space_group_name_H-M   'P 1'
#
loop_
_entity.id
_entity.type
_entity.pdbx_description
1 polymer ?
#
loop_
_entity_poly.entity_id
_entity_poly.type
_entity_poly.pdbx_seq_one_letter_code
_entity_poly.pdbx_strand_id
1 'polypeptide(L)'
;MCDSEGEWSQWTSWEECSQEISVVREQSSRSRECISKPDQPMECIEFARTHGLVCDDEEIYPKRIENRDCPQQNMVHELFVDNGQSRDKPMERSYDDPNSSSPQPYPSESIISNTSNCGLTGTWSEWSEWEDCPNPPSKNASKNVRERYRSCKGIPDHCRPTVGYRCSGEFVQYAACSFKGLPRNDTAGHLTTTMASYLSFTTTTVPGKPVSTSKPMICRENAWEDWTEWNKCPMECGNCGKHQRTRLRLGKTPEGFVCQPSKSFEHEKRVCNPSPCVTNGTKTCCDGHKVAAGEGVTFICVPK
;
A
#
# COMPACT_ATOMS: atom_id res chain seq x y z
N MET A 1 -35.42 17.62 -5.65
CA MET A 1 -34.39 17.29 -4.64
C MET A 1 -33.66 16.09 -5.19
N CYS A 2 -32.34 16.18 -5.37
CA CYS A 2 -31.56 15.04 -5.84
C CYS A 2 -31.36 14.05 -4.70
N ASP A 3 -31.53 12.78 -5.01
CA ASP A 3 -31.23 11.70 -4.08
C ASP A 3 -29.71 11.48 -4.10
N SER A 4 -29.08 11.54 -2.93
CA SER A 4 -27.64 11.26 -2.79
C SER A 4 -27.34 9.77 -2.71
N GLU A 5 -28.38 8.92 -2.63
CA GLU A 5 -28.24 7.47 -2.61
C GLU A 5 -27.88 6.96 -4.02
N GLY A 6 -26.67 6.40 -4.12
CA GLY A 6 -26.24 5.66 -5.29
C GLY A 6 -26.66 4.20 -5.22
N GLU A 7 -26.52 3.50 -6.34
CA GLU A 7 -26.59 2.05 -6.42
C GLU A 7 -25.23 1.48 -6.81
N TRP A 8 -24.88 0.34 -6.21
CA TRP A 8 -23.67 -0.36 -6.62
C TRP A 8 -23.84 -0.95 -8.02
N SER A 9 -22.88 -0.69 -8.90
CA SER A 9 -22.80 -1.36 -10.19
C SER A 9 -22.56 -2.87 -10.02
N GLN A 10 -22.74 -3.60 -11.12
CA GLN A 10 -22.34 -4.99 -11.19
C GLN A 10 -20.82 -5.10 -10.96
N TRP A 11 -20.41 -6.16 -10.28
CA TRP A 11 -18.99 -6.49 -10.15
C TRP A 11 -18.37 -6.73 -11.53
N THR A 12 -17.16 -6.21 -11.76
CA THR A 12 -16.36 -6.62 -12.90
C THR A 12 -16.07 -8.12 -12.82
N SER A 13 -15.74 -8.71 -13.97
CA SER A 13 -15.08 -10.02 -13.99
C SER A 13 -13.81 -9.95 -13.15
N TRP A 14 -13.47 -11.09 -12.55
CA TRP A 14 -12.17 -11.27 -11.90
C TRP A 14 -11.05 -11.07 -12.91
N GLU A 15 -10.05 -10.27 -12.56
CA GLU A 15 -8.82 -10.15 -13.32
C GLU A 15 -8.15 -11.52 -13.45
N GLU A 16 -7.54 -11.78 -14.61
CA GLU A 16 -6.80 -13.02 -14.82
C GLU A 16 -5.63 -13.08 -13.82
N CYS A 17 -5.40 -14.28 -13.29
CA CYS A 17 -4.26 -14.54 -12.42
C CYS A 17 -2.98 -14.31 -13.22
N SER A 18 -2.23 -13.28 -12.84
CA SER A 18 -0.93 -12.99 -13.45
C SER A 18 0.04 -14.10 -13.09
N GLN A 19 0.38 -14.96 -14.05
CA GLN A 19 1.36 -16.04 -13.93
C GLN A 19 2.82 -15.53 -13.87
N GLU A 20 3.07 -14.42 -13.19
CA GLU A 20 4.47 -14.04 -12.95
C GLU A 20 5.05 -14.97 -11.90
N ILE A 21 5.93 -15.87 -12.34
CA ILE A 21 6.68 -16.92 -11.61
C ILE A 21 7.56 -16.29 -10.52
N SER A 22 6.94 -15.71 -9.52
CA SER A 22 7.59 -15.12 -8.37
C SER A 22 6.81 -15.54 -7.13
N VAL A 23 7.53 -15.78 -6.05
CA VAL A 23 7.11 -16.50 -4.82
C VAL A 23 6.02 -15.77 -4.00
N VAL A 24 5.33 -14.79 -4.59
CA VAL A 24 4.19 -14.10 -4.02
C VAL A 24 2.92 -14.74 -4.59
N ARG A 25 2.03 -15.23 -3.72
CA ARG A 25 0.77 -15.84 -4.13
C ARG A 25 0.03 -14.90 -5.09
N GLU A 26 -0.30 -15.41 -6.28
CA GLU A 26 -1.06 -14.68 -7.29
C GLU A 26 -2.43 -14.32 -6.71
N GLN A 27 -2.79 -13.04 -6.80
CA GLN A 27 -4.10 -12.54 -6.40
C GLN A 27 -4.84 -12.06 -7.63
N SER A 28 -6.13 -12.37 -7.68
CA SER A 28 -7.07 -11.86 -8.66
C SER A 28 -7.97 -10.83 -7.97
N SER A 29 -8.25 -9.72 -8.64
CA SER A 29 -9.09 -8.66 -8.10
C SER A 29 -10.33 -8.44 -8.97
N ARG A 30 -11.40 -7.93 -8.35
CA ARG A 30 -12.55 -7.37 -9.06
C ARG A 30 -13.03 -6.11 -8.36
N SER A 31 -13.75 -5.26 -9.07
CA SER A 31 -14.25 -4.03 -8.49
C SER A 31 -15.68 -3.72 -8.94
N ARG A 32 -16.34 -2.85 -8.19
CA ARG A 32 -17.61 -2.23 -8.57
C ARG A 32 -17.61 -0.77 -8.15
N GLU A 33 -18.43 0.02 -8.80
CA GLU A 33 -18.50 1.46 -8.60
C GLU A 33 -19.88 1.86 -8.07
N CYS A 34 -19.90 2.89 -7.24
CA CYS A 34 -21.13 3.51 -6.79
C CYS A 34 -21.64 4.42 -7.91
N ILE A 35 -22.75 4.06 -8.54
CA ILE A 35 -23.32 4.75 -9.70
C ILE A 35 -24.66 5.40 -9.34
N SER A 36 -25.08 6.41 -10.10
CA SER A 36 -26.39 7.02 -9.91
C SER A 36 -27.49 6.09 -10.43
N LYS A 37 -28.66 6.12 -9.77
CA LYS A 37 -29.84 5.35 -10.22
C LYS A 37 -30.20 5.76 -11.67
N PRO A 38 -30.57 4.82 -12.56
CA PRO A 38 -30.77 5.08 -13.98
C PRO A 38 -31.89 6.08 -14.28
N ASP A 39 -32.86 6.23 -13.37
CA ASP A 39 -34.00 7.15 -13.51
C ASP A 39 -33.76 8.54 -12.91
N GLN A 40 -32.53 8.86 -12.49
CA GLN A 40 -32.18 10.17 -11.96
C GLN A 40 -32.16 11.23 -13.06
N PRO A 41 -32.69 12.45 -12.82
CA PRO A 41 -32.50 13.58 -13.73
C PRO A 41 -31.01 13.85 -13.97
N MET A 42 -30.63 14.23 -15.19
CA MET A 42 -29.23 14.54 -15.53
C MET A 42 -28.57 15.56 -14.59
N GLU A 43 -29.34 16.54 -14.08
CA GLU A 43 -28.86 17.52 -13.10
C GLU A 43 -28.40 16.87 -11.78
N CYS A 44 -29.05 15.77 -11.38
CA CYS A 44 -28.69 15.02 -10.18
C CYS A 44 -27.46 14.15 -10.39
N ILE A 45 -27.22 13.67 -11.62
CA ILE A 45 -26.00 12.94 -11.98
C ILE A 45 -24.77 13.86 -11.86
N GLU A 46 -24.86 15.12 -12.30
CA GLU A 46 -23.77 16.10 -12.13
C GLU A 46 -23.57 16.49 -10.66
N PHE A 47 -24.66 16.67 -9.91
CA PHE A 47 -24.59 16.93 -8.47
C PHE A 47 -23.89 15.80 -7.72
N ALA A 48 -24.26 14.55 -8.02
CA ALA A 48 -23.65 13.33 -7.50
C ALA A 48 -22.16 13.21 -7.83
N ARG A 49 -21.73 13.56 -9.04
CA ARG A 49 -20.29 13.60 -9.39
C ARG A 49 -19.51 14.61 -8.57
N THR A 50 -20.13 15.75 -8.25
CA THR A 50 -19.46 16.85 -7.55
C THR A 50 -19.39 16.63 -6.04
N HIS A 51 -20.44 16.03 -5.45
CA HIS A 51 -20.58 15.88 -4.00
C HIS A 51 -20.32 14.46 -3.50
N GLY A 52 -20.16 13.49 -4.41
CA GLY A 52 -20.06 12.08 -4.10
C GLY A 52 -21.43 11.42 -3.98
N LEU A 53 -21.50 10.14 -4.34
CA LEU A 53 -22.64 9.26 -4.08
C LEU A 53 -22.41 8.50 -2.77
N VAL A 54 -23.51 8.20 -2.07
CA VAL A 54 -23.51 7.35 -0.88
C VAL A 54 -24.18 6.04 -1.25
N CYS A 55 -23.43 4.94 -1.30
CA CYS A 55 -23.96 3.60 -1.64
C CYS A 55 -24.05 2.65 -0.44
N ASP A 56 -23.64 3.07 0.76
CA ASP A 56 -23.74 2.38 2.04
C ASP A 56 -23.77 3.43 3.18
N ASP A 57 -24.27 3.06 4.37
CA ASP A 57 -24.57 4.00 5.48
C ASP A 57 -23.36 4.76 6.07
N GLU A 58 -22.11 4.43 5.73
CA GLU A 58 -20.94 4.99 6.44
C GLU A 58 -19.78 5.50 5.57
N GLU A 59 -19.74 5.29 4.25
CA GLU A 59 -18.54 5.69 3.49
C GLU A 59 -18.82 6.25 2.07
N ILE A 60 -18.32 7.48 1.84
CA ILE A 60 -18.26 8.16 0.55
C ILE A 60 -17.05 7.61 -0.25
N TYR A 61 -17.03 6.31 -0.53
CA TYR A 61 -16.03 5.71 -1.43
C TYR A 61 -16.72 5.27 -2.73
N PRO A 62 -16.36 5.87 -3.89
CA PRO A 62 -17.02 5.57 -5.16
C PRO A 62 -16.67 4.20 -5.73
N LYS A 63 -15.76 3.45 -5.11
CA LYS A 63 -15.26 2.17 -5.62
C LYS A 63 -15.04 1.18 -4.49
N ARG A 64 -15.56 -0.03 -4.66
CA ARG A 64 -15.28 -1.18 -3.79
C ARG A 64 -14.42 -2.19 -4.55
N ILE A 65 -13.38 -2.69 -3.88
CA ILE A 65 -12.46 -3.68 -4.44
C ILE A 65 -12.55 -4.94 -3.60
N GLU A 66 -12.61 -6.09 -4.28
CA GLU A 66 -12.56 -7.41 -3.67
C GLU A 66 -11.38 -8.17 -4.25
N ASN A 67 -10.59 -8.80 -3.38
CA ASN A 67 -9.42 -9.59 -3.75
C ASN A 67 -9.65 -11.05 -3.36
N ARG A 68 -9.15 -11.97 -4.18
CA ARG A 68 -9.08 -13.40 -3.85
C ARG A 68 -7.74 -13.97 -4.26
N ASP A 69 -7.32 -15.02 -3.58
CA ASP A 69 -6.18 -15.82 -4.02
C ASP A 69 -6.55 -16.60 -5.28
N CYS A 70 -5.61 -16.68 -6.20
CA CYS A 70 -5.74 -17.52 -7.38
C CYS A 70 -5.81 -18.99 -6.95
N PRO A 71 -6.72 -19.79 -7.54
CA PRO A 71 -6.73 -21.22 -7.30
C PRO A 71 -5.36 -21.76 -7.67
N GLN A 72 -4.65 -22.37 -6.73
CA GLN A 72 -3.43 -23.08 -7.05
C GLN A 72 -3.82 -24.16 -8.05
N GLN A 73 -3.45 -23.99 -9.31
CA GLN A 73 -3.46 -25.11 -10.23
C GLN A 73 -2.52 -26.12 -9.58
N ASN A 74 -3.10 -27.20 -9.04
CA ASN A 74 -2.33 -28.38 -8.67
C ASN A 74 -1.59 -28.77 -9.94
N MET A 75 -0.35 -28.33 -10.08
CA MET A 75 0.61 -28.94 -10.99
C MET A 75 0.76 -30.35 -10.45
N VAL A 76 -0.09 -31.24 -10.95
CA VAL A 76 0.07 -32.67 -10.79
C VAL A 76 1.41 -32.93 -11.46
N HIS A 77 2.42 -33.13 -10.62
CA HIS A 77 3.71 -33.63 -11.01
C HIS A 77 3.44 -35.04 -11.55
N GLU A 78 3.06 -35.16 -12.84
CA GLU A 78 3.21 -36.40 -13.59
C GLU A 78 4.71 -36.62 -13.76
N LEU A 79 5.34 -37.08 -12.67
CA LEU A 79 6.55 -37.85 -12.76
C LEU A 79 6.16 -39.11 -13.52
N PHE A 80 6.49 -39.13 -14.82
CA PHE A 80 6.62 -40.33 -15.59
C PHE A 80 7.55 -41.28 -14.84
N VAL A 81 6.95 -42.24 -14.13
CA VAL A 81 7.60 -43.45 -13.64
C VAL A 81 7.81 -44.32 -14.86
N ASP A 82 8.94 -44.18 -15.53
CA ASP A 82 9.39 -45.17 -16.51
C ASP A 82 10.24 -46.20 -15.76
N ASN A 83 9.58 -47.31 -15.40
CA ASN A 83 10.15 -48.43 -14.67
C ASN A 83 10.77 -49.40 -15.69
N GLY A 84 12.04 -49.17 -16.05
CA GLY A 84 12.78 -49.95 -17.04
C GLY A 84 14.06 -50.58 -16.48
N GLN A 85 13.91 -51.78 -15.92
CA GLN A 85 14.86 -52.89 -15.73
C GLN A 85 16.37 -52.74 -16.08
N SER A 86 17.17 -53.17 -15.09
CA SER A 86 18.25 -54.19 -15.18
C SER A 86 19.53 -53.88 -15.96
N ARG A 87 20.66 -53.84 -15.23
CA ARG A 87 21.73 -54.86 -15.37
C ARG A 87 22.77 -54.78 -14.27
N ASP A 88 23.22 -55.97 -13.91
CA ASP A 88 24.21 -56.34 -12.90
C ASP A 88 25.56 -55.64 -13.05
N LYS A 89 26.23 -55.39 -11.91
CA LYS A 89 27.70 -55.56 -11.76
C LYS A 89 28.10 -55.64 -10.27
N PRO A 90 29.03 -56.53 -9.90
CA PRO A 90 29.42 -56.79 -8.51
C PRO A 90 30.70 -56.04 -8.09
N MET A 91 30.93 -55.99 -6.76
CA MET A 91 32.20 -56.01 -5.98
C MET A 91 33.39 -55.21 -6.53
N GLU A 92 34.03 -54.27 -5.83
CA GLU A 92 34.69 -54.34 -4.51
C GLU A 92 35.28 -52.93 -4.27
N ARG A 93 35.35 -52.46 -3.02
CA ARG A 93 36.61 -52.30 -2.26
C ARG A 93 36.35 -51.49 -0.98
N SER A 94 36.55 -52.17 0.14
CA SER A 94 36.62 -51.59 1.49
C SER A 94 37.82 -50.65 1.59
N TYR A 95 37.57 -49.47 2.15
CA TYR A 95 38.57 -48.70 2.90
C TYR A 95 37.90 -48.25 4.20
N ASP A 96 38.29 -48.91 5.29
CA ASP A 96 37.99 -48.50 6.66
C ASP A 96 38.80 -47.25 6.99
N ASP A 97 38.11 -46.13 7.23
CA ASP A 97 38.69 -44.86 7.67
C ASP A 97 38.27 -44.62 9.13
N PRO A 98 39.14 -44.90 10.13
CA PRO A 98 38.79 -44.82 11.54
C PRO A 98 39.05 -43.41 12.08
N ASN A 99 38.41 -42.37 11.53
CA ASN A 99 38.39 -41.06 12.19
C ASN A 99 37.28 -40.09 11.75
N SER A 100 36.03 -40.55 11.62
CA SER A 100 34.88 -39.67 11.40
C SER A 100 34.10 -39.50 12.70
N SER A 101 34.42 -38.45 13.45
CA SER A 101 33.59 -37.94 14.53
C SER A 101 32.28 -37.38 13.96
N SER A 102 31.25 -38.21 14.05
CA SER A 102 29.86 -37.86 13.70
C SER A 102 29.39 -36.63 14.49
N PRO A 103 28.87 -35.58 13.83
CA PRO A 103 28.14 -34.52 14.52
C PRO A 103 26.81 -35.08 15.02
N GLN A 104 26.53 -34.88 16.31
CA GLN A 104 25.24 -35.26 16.90
C GLN A 104 24.08 -34.57 16.15
N PRO A 105 22.96 -35.26 15.92
CA PRO A 105 21.77 -34.64 15.35
C PRO A 105 21.20 -33.65 16.37
N TYR A 106 21.22 -32.36 16.02
CA TYR A 106 20.48 -31.34 16.75
C TYR A 106 18.99 -31.70 16.76
N PRO A 107 18.30 -31.60 17.90
CA PRO A 107 16.86 -31.79 17.95
C PRO A 107 16.20 -30.69 17.10
N SER A 108 15.59 -31.09 16.00
CA SER A 108 14.67 -30.24 15.25
C SER A 108 13.42 -30.08 16.13
N GLU A 109 13.34 -28.97 16.84
CA GLU A 109 12.07 -28.53 17.41
C GLU A 109 11.12 -28.25 16.24
N SER A 110 10.26 -29.22 15.96
CA SER A 110 9.10 -29.06 15.11
C SER A 110 8.18 -28.03 15.76
N ILE A 111 8.35 -26.76 15.40
CA ILE A 111 7.32 -25.74 15.65
C ILE A 111 6.14 -26.12 14.77
N ILE A 112 5.23 -26.92 15.33
CA ILE A 112 3.91 -27.19 14.76
C ILE A 112 3.18 -25.85 14.81
N SER A 113 3.27 -25.06 13.74
CA SER A 113 2.47 -23.84 13.61
C SER A 113 1.01 -24.26 13.47
N ASN A 114 0.26 -24.18 14.57
CA ASN A 114 -1.20 -24.23 14.54
C ASN A 114 -1.70 -23.03 13.70
N THR A 115 -1.78 -23.22 12.39
CA THR A 115 -2.24 -22.24 11.39
C THR A 115 -3.75 -22.05 11.38
N SER A 116 -4.50 -22.71 12.27
CA SER A 116 -5.94 -22.87 12.17
C SER A 116 -6.80 -21.80 12.86
N ASN A 117 -6.23 -20.75 13.47
CA ASN A 117 -7.05 -19.71 14.14
C ASN A 117 -6.49 -18.28 14.01
N CYS A 118 -5.99 -17.95 12.82
CA CYS A 118 -5.65 -16.57 12.48
C CYS A 118 -6.93 -15.74 12.25
N GLY A 119 -7.25 -14.83 13.18
CA GLY A 119 -8.35 -13.88 12.99
C GLY A 119 -8.08 -12.95 11.80
N LEU A 120 -9.14 -12.57 11.08
CA LEU A 120 -9.06 -11.56 10.00
C LEU A 120 -8.85 -10.15 10.54
N THR A 121 -9.11 -9.93 11.82
CA THR A 121 -8.93 -8.64 12.49
C THR A 121 -7.48 -8.47 12.90
N GLY A 122 -6.86 -7.39 12.45
CA GLY A 122 -5.52 -6.99 12.85
C GLY A 122 -5.54 -5.88 13.89
N THR A 123 -4.35 -5.60 14.43
CA THR A 123 -4.04 -4.44 15.25
C THR A 123 -3.02 -3.57 14.52
N TRP A 124 -3.16 -2.25 14.67
CA TRP A 124 -2.18 -1.32 14.13
C TRP A 124 -0.85 -1.43 14.88
N SER A 125 0.25 -1.41 14.14
CA SER A 125 1.56 -1.13 14.72
C SER A 125 1.62 0.29 15.27
N GLU A 126 2.66 0.55 16.06
CA GLU A 126 3.08 1.91 16.33
C GLU A 126 3.30 2.69 15.02
N TRP A 127 3.09 3.99 15.10
CA TRP A 127 3.39 4.90 14.01
C TRP A 127 4.89 4.99 13.79
N SER A 128 5.30 5.09 12.52
CA SER A 128 6.66 5.48 12.17
C SER A 128 6.98 6.87 12.69
N GLU A 129 8.26 7.21 12.68
CA GLU A 129 8.68 8.59 12.78
C GLU A 129 8.10 9.41 11.63
N TRP A 130 7.94 10.71 11.86
CA TRP A 130 7.53 11.64 10.82
C TRP A 130 8.64 11.76 9.78
N GLU A 131 8.27 11.71 8.50
CA GLU A 131 9.18 12.10 7.43
C GLU A 131 9.61 13.56 7.59
N ASP A 132 10.79 13.87 7.05
CA ASP A 132 11.27 15.24 6.98
C ASP A 132 10.34 16.09 6.12
N CYS A 133 10.17 17.33 6.52
CA CYS A 133 9.42 18.29 5.72
C CYS A 133 10.08 18.52 4.37
N PRO A 134 9.29 18.74 3.29
CA PRO A 134 9.84 19.09 1.98
C PRO A 134 10.80 20.27 2.08
N ASN A 135 12.02 20.10 1.56
CA ASN A 135 13.03 21.15 1.47
C ASN A 135 13.53 21.27 0.02
N PRO A 136 13.25 22.39 -0.69
CA PRO A 136 12.61 23.60 -0.19
C PRO A 136 11.12 23.42 0.13
N PRO A 137 10.57 24.19 1.09
CA PRO A 137 9.16 24.13 1.39
C PRO A 137 8.33 24.51 0.17
N SER A 138 7.25 23.77 -0.07
CA SER A 138 6.39 24.00 -1.22
C SER A 138 5.74 25.38 -1.15
N LYS A 139 5.67 26.09 -2.29
CA LYS A 139 4.92 27.35 -2.42
C LYS A 139 3.43 27.16 -2.12
N ASN A 140 2.93 25.93 -2.25
CA ASN A 140 1.57 25.57 -1.87
C ASN A 140 1.57 25.05 -0.42
N ALA A 141 0.95 25.80 0.49
CA ALA A 141 0.85 25.43 1.90
C ALA A 141 0.21 24.05 2.12
N SER A 142 -0.73 23.65 1.26
CA SER A 142 -1.36 22.32 1.31
C SER A 142 -0.42 21.18 0.92
N LYS A 143 0.69 21.48 0.23
CA LYS A 143 1.75 20.52 -0.12
C LYS A 143 2.93 20.57 0.85
N ASN A 144 2.95 21.50 1.81
CA ASN A 144 3.97 21.57 2.84
C ASN A 144 3.55 20.74 4.06
N VAL A 145 3.44 19.42 3.86
CA VAL A 145 3.06 18.45 4.87
C VAL A 145 4.16 17.41 5.02
N ARG A 146 4.24 16.81 6.20
CA ARG A 146 5.03 15.62 6.49
C ARG A 146 4.09 14.45 6.76
N GLU A 147 4.58 13.25 6.53
CA GLU A 147 3.80 12.02 6.57
C GLU A 147 4.40 11.03 7.56
N ARG A 148 3.57 10.13 8.08
CA ARG A 148 4.02 8.94 8.81
C ARG A 148 3.06 7.79 8.57
N TYR A 149 3.57 6.57 8.75
CA TYR A 149 2.89 5.35 8.37
C TYR A 149 2.77 4.37 9.54
N ARG A 150 1.82 3.45 9.46
CA ARG A 150 1.75 2.29 10.32
C ARG A 150 1.30 1.07 9.52
N SER A 151 1.55 -0.11 10.06
CA SER A 151 1.25 -1.39 9.42
C SER A 151 0.19 -2.14 10.21
N CYS A 152 -0.71 -2.83 9.51
CA CYS A 152 -1.70 -3.69 10.15
C CYS A 152 -1.05 -5.06 10.42
N LYS A 153 -0.99 -5.46 11.70
CA LYS A 153 -0.39 -6.71 12.18
C LYS A 153 -1.47 -7.67 12.65
N GLY A 154 -1.24 -8.97 12.49
CA GLY A 154 -2.16 -10.00 12.97
C GLY A 154 -2.09 -10.21 14.47
N ILE A 155 -3.20 -10.68 15.03
CA ILE A 155 -3.25 -11.20 16.39
C ILE A 155 -3.55 -12.70 16.30
N PRO A 156 -2.74 -13.57 16.94
CA PRO A 156 -1.52 -13.26 17.68
C PRO A 156 -0.36 -12.81 16.78
N ASP A 157 0.68 -12.20 17.36
CA ASP A 157 1.90 -11.84 16.63
C ASP A 157 2.44 -13.07 15.85
N HIS A 158 2.89 -12.83 14.62
CA HIS A 158 3.30 -13.86 13.63
C HIS A 158 2.19 -14.70 13.00
N CYS A 159 0.93 -14.41 13.30
CA CYS A 159 -0.15 -14.81 12.41
C CYS A 159 0.12 -14.28 11.00
N ARG A 160 -0.38 -14.96 9.96
CA ARG A 160 -0.40 -14.52 8.54
C ARG A 160 -1.61 -15.14 7.85
N PRO A 161 -2.79 -14.49 7.87
CA PRO A 161 -3.97 -14.97 7.17
C PRO A 161 -3.74 -14.89 5.68
N THR A 162 -4.40 -15.79 4.95
CA THR A 162 -4.28 -15.92 3.50
C THR A 162 -4.73 -14.65 2.78
N VAL A 163 -5.73 -13.94 3.33
CA VAL A 163 -6.38 -12.76 2.73
C VAL A 163 -5.96 -11.42 3.35
N GLY A 164 -4.87 -11.37 4.12
CA GLY A 164 -4.43 -10.16 4.83
C GLY A 164 -5.32 -9.78 6.02
N TYR A 165 -5.00 -8.65 6.65
CA TYR A 165 -5.67 -8.18 7.87
C TYR A 165 -6.61 -7.01 7.59
N ARG A 166 -7.71 -6.96 8.33
CA ARG A 166 -8.57 -5.78 8.45
C ARG A 166 -8.21 -5.04 9.73
N CYS A 167 -7.70 -3.82 9.59
CA CYS A 167 -7.55 -2.89 10.70
C CYS A 167 -8.48 -1.69 10.46
N SER A 168 -9.19 -1.24 11.50
CA SER A 168 -10.05 -0.06 11.40
C SER A 168 -9.23 1.23 11.54
N GLY A 169 -9.39 2.16 10.61
CA GLY A 169 -8.72 3.47 10.58
C GLY A 169 -7.65 3.61 9.50
N GLU A 170 -6.95 4.75 9.51
CA GLU A 170 -6.00 5.11 8.46
C GLU A 170 -4.62 4.48 8.68
N PHE A 171 -3.94 4.06 7.61
CA PHE A 171 -2.55 3.56 7.66
C PHE A 171 -1.51 4.67 7.51
N VAL A 172 -1.94 5.88 7.11
CA VAL A 172 -1.12 7.07 6.91
C VAL A 172 -1.67 8.23 7.72
N GLN A 173 -0.79 9.11 8.20
CA GLN A 173 -1.16 10.35 8.86
C GLN A 173 -0.35 11.52 8.30
N TYR A 174 -0.99 12.68 8.19
CA TYR A 174 -0.40 13.92 7.70
C TYR A 174 -0.28 14.95 8.83
N ALA A 175 0.76 15.77 8.79
CA ALA A 175 0.89 16.95 9.62
C ALA A 175 1.47 18.11 8.80
N ALA A 176 0.99 19.33 9.05
CA ALA A 176 1.57 20.51 8.44
C ALA A 176 3.02 20.73 8.92
N CYS A 177 3.87 21.14 8.00
CA CYS A 177 5.24 21.53 8.31
C CYS A 177 5.27 22.96 8.85
N SER A 178 5.84 23.14 10.04
CA SER A 178 6.06 24.46 10.61
C SER A 178 7.14 25.20 9.82
N PHE A 179 6.78 26.33 9.22
CA PHE A 179 7.76 27.25 8.64
C PHE A 179 8.59 27.91 9.75
N LYS A 180 9.74 27.32 10.11
CA LYS A 180 10.77 28.04 10.84
C LYS A 180 11.51 28.96 9.86
N GLY A 181 11.06 30.20 9.72
CA GLY A 181 11.93 31.26 9.20
C GLY A 181 11.49 31.97 7.93
N LEU A 182 10.30 32.57 7.92
CA LEU A 182 10.21 33.89 7.30
C LEU A 182 10.26 34.93 8.42
N PRO A 183 11.26 35.84 8.46
CA PRO A 183 11.18 36.99 9.32
C PRO A 183 9.92 37.76 8.94
N ARG A 184 8.93 37.73 9.83
CA ARG A 184 7.75 38.57 9.75
C ARG A 184 8.26 40.00 9.81
N ASN A 185 8.18 40.73 8.71
CA ASN A 185 8.45 42.16 8.68
C ASN A 185 7.24 42.89 9.31
N ASP A 186 6.92 42.55 10.55
CA ASP A 186 5.87 43.20 11.33
C ASP A 186 6.51 44.37 12.06
N THR A 187 6.59 45.50 11.37
CA THR A 187 6.60 46.80 12.04
C THR A 187 5.17 47.12 12.45
N ALA A 188 4.65 46.43 13.46
CA ALA A 188 3.44 46.85 14.16
C ALA A 188 3.33 46.17 15.53
N GLY A 189 3.61 46.94 16.58
CA GLY A 189 2.82 46.91 17.81
C GLY A 189 2.87 45.65 18.65
N HIS A 190 3.84 45.64 19.57
CA HIS A 190 3.84 44.88 20.81
C HIS A 190 2.48 44.99 21.56
N LEU A 191 1.74 43.88 21.62
CA LEU A 191 0.77 43.62 22.69
C LEU A 191 0.98 42.19 23.20
N THR A 192 1.70 42.09 24.31
CA THR A 192 1.72 40.93 25.19
C THR A 192 0.32 40.76 25.79
N THR A 193 -0.32 39.62 25.55
CA THR A 193 -1.49 39.20 26.33
C THR A 193 -1.26 37.78 26.82
N THR A 194 -1.04 37.71 28.12
CA THR A 194 -0.95 36.52 28.97
C THR A 194 -2.23 35.69 28.82
N MET A 195 -2.10 34.44 28.37
CA MET A 195 -3.20 33.49 28.39
C MET A 195 -3.28 32.83 29.77
N ALA A 196 -4.27 33.25 30.56
CA ALA A 196 -4.83 32.46 31.65
C ALA A 196 -6.24 31.99 31.24
N SER A 197 -6.34 30.69 31.03
CA SER A 197 -7.38 29.77 31.50
C SER A 197 -8.86 30.22 31.58
N TYR A 198 -9.70 29.37 30.95
CA TYR A 198 -11.11 29.04 31.25
C TYR A 198 -12.26 29.82 30.55
N LEU A 199 -13.03 29.01 29.81
CA LEU A 199 -14.50 28.98 29.61
C LEU A 199 -15.19 29.72 28.43
N SER A 200 -15.96 28.89 27.71
CA SER A 200 -17.29 29.10 27.11
C SER A 200 -17.42 29.93 25.82
N PHE A 201 -17.70 29.22 24.73
CA PHE A 201 -18.11 29.80 23.45
C PHE A 201 -19.58 30.26 23.50
N THR A 202 -19.80 31.56 23.32
CA THR A 202 -21.10 32.14 22.98
C THR A 202 -21.11 32.51 21.49
N THR A 203 -21.95 31.82 20.72
CA THR A 203 -22.14 32.04 19.29
C THR A 203 -22.88 33.36 19.08
N THR A 204 -22.19 34.38 18.56
CA THR A 204 -22.81 35.67 18.18
C THR A 204 -23.01 35.70 16.68
N THR A 205 -24.28 35.70 16.27
CA THR A 205 -24.75 35.77 14.88
C THR A 205 -24.58 37.20 14.37
N VAL A 206 -23.70 37.41 13.38
CA VAL A 206 -23.55 38.69 12.69
C VAL A 206 -24.43 38.71 11.42
N PRO A 207 -25.22 39.77 11.15
CA PRO A 207 -26.07 39.85 9.97
C PRO A 207 -25.27 39.95 8.67
N GLY A 208 -25.63 39.10 7.71
CA GLY A 208 -24.90 38.85 6.47
C GLY A 208 -24.89 40.01 5.46
N LYS A 209 -23.69 40.23 4.91
CA LYS A 209 -23.45 40.94 3.65
C LYS A 209 -23.89 40.04 2.48
N PRO A 210 -24.51 40.57 1.41
CA PRO A 210 -25.01 39.76 0.31
C PRO A 210 -23.88 38.99 -0.39
N VAL A 211 -24.00 37.66 -0.36
CA VAL A 211 -23.11 36.72 -1.05
C VAL A 211 -23.39 36.83 -2.55
N SER A 212 -22.43 37.36 -3.29
CA SER A 212 -22.44 37.36 -4.75
C SER A 212 -22.39 35.92 -5.25
N THR A 213 -23.43 35.50 -5.96
CA THR A 213 -23.59 34.17 -6.53
C THR A 213 -22.60 34.00 -7.70
N SER A 214 -21.36 33.62 -7.42
CA SER A 214 -20.41 33.20 -8.45
C SER A 214 -20.82 31.82 -8.97
N LYS A 215 -20.90 31.71 -10.30
CA LYS A 215 -21.18 30.48 -11.06
C LYS A 215 -20.38 29.28 -10.52
N PRO A 216 -20.98 28.08 -10.39
CA PRO A 216 -20.28 26.92 -9.85
C PRO A 216 -19.06 26.58 -10.73
N MET A 217 -17.93 26.46 -10.05
CA MET A 217 -16.61 26.26 -10.65
C MET A 217 -16.46 24.77 -11.02
N ILE A 218 -16.69 24.42 -12.28
CA ILE A 218 -16.62 23.02 -12.75
C ILE A 218 -15.16 22.63 -13.00
N CYS A 219 -14.66 21.66 -12.24
CA CYS A 219 -13.35 21.06 -12.46
C CYS A 219 -13.40 20.15 -13.69
N ARG A 220 -12.53 20.37 -14.67
CA ARG A 220 -12.29 19.39 -15.73
C ARG A 220 -11.53 18.21 -15.12
N GLU A 221 -12.11 17.04 -15.28
CA GLU A 221 -11.63 15.77 -14.75
C GLU A 221 -10.43 15.25 -15.55
N ASN A 222 -9.54 14.54 -14.86
CA ASN A 222 -8.61 13.52 -15.40
C ASN A 222 -7.15 13.92 -15.70
N ALA A 223 -6.64 15.03 -15.17
CA ALA A 223 -5.19 15.25 -15.17
C ALA A 223 -4.54 14.54 -13.96
N TRP A 224 -3.80 13.48 -14.21
CA TRP A 224 -2.86 12.94 -13.22
C TRP A 224 -1.72 13.93 -13.02
N GLU A 225 -1.28 14.13 -11.77
CA GLU A 225 0.03 14.72 -11.53
C GLU A 225 1.12 13.76 -12.00
N ASP A 226 2.30 14.33 -12.24
CA ASP A 226 3.50 13.53 -12.38
C ASP A 226 3.69 12.65 -11.14
N TRP A 227 4.28 11.49 -11.35
CA TRP A 227 4.64 10.60 -10.26
C TRP A 227 5.61 11.29 -9.30
N THR A 228 5.45 11.02 -8.00
CA THR A 228 6.51 11.35 -7.04
C THR A 228 7.79 10.61 -7.39
N GLU A 229 8.90 11.09 -6.84
CA GLU A 229 10.13 10.30 -6.81
C GLU A 229 9.89 8.97 -6.09
N TRP A 230 10.63 7.94 -6.50
CA TRP A 230 10.65 6.68 -5.80
C TRP A 230 11.22 6.86 -4.40
N ASN A 231 10.56 6.27 -3.40
CA ASN A 231 11.16 6.21 -2.06
C ASN A 231 12.45 5.38 -2.07
N LYS A 232 13.29 5.59 -1.05
CA LYS A 232 14.56 4.87 -0.93
C LYS A 232 14.32 3.39 -0.68
N CYS A 233 15.13 2.56 -1.32
CA CYS A 233 15.12 1.14 -1.06
C CYS A 233 15.70 0.82 0.31
N PRO A 234 15.09 -0.12 1.05
CA PRO A 234 15.58 -0.50 2.37
C PRO A 234 16.97 -1.16 2.32
N MET A 235 17.34 -1.74 1.18
CA MET A 235 18.61 -2.44 0.95
C MET A 235 19.24 -1.91 -0.33
N GLU A 236 20.57 -1.74 -0.37
CA GLU A 236 21.30 -1.23 -1.54
C GLU A 236 21.53 -2.25 -2.65
N CYS A 237 21.34 -3.54 -2.35
CA CYS A 237 21.53 -4.63 -3.30
C CYS A 237 20.58 -5.79 -2.99
N GLY A 238 20.45 -6.69 -3.95
CA GLY A 238 19.93 -8.01 -3.73
C GLY A 238 18.44 -8.20 -4.03
N ASN A 239 17.78 -7.29 -4.74
CA ASN A 239 16.37 -7.44 -5.11
C ASN A 239 15.44 -7.67 -3.88
N CYS A 240 15.90 -7.26 -2.70
CA CYS A 240 15.30 -7.56 -1.40
C CYS A 240 14.25 -6.54 -0.97
N GLY A 241 14.32 -5.35 -1.57
CA GLY A 241 13.50 -4.20 -1.22
C GLY A 241 12.45 -3.93 -2.28
N LYS A 242 11.36 -3.30 -1.86
CA LYS A 242 10.44 -2.64 -2.78
C LYS A 242 10.54 -1.14 -2.54
N HIS A 243 10.62 -0.39 -3.64
CA HIS A 243 10.32 1.03 -3.59
C HIS A 243 8.91 1.30 -4.12
N GLN A 244 8.37 2.43 -3.70
CA GLN A 244 7.04 2.90 -4.02
C GLN A 244 7.11 4.36 -4.43
N ARG A 245 6.24 4.74 -5.36
CA ARG A 245 5.90 6.13 -5.67
C ARG A 245 4.39 6.28 -5.76
N THR A 246 3.91 7.50 -5.66
CA THR A 246 2.48 7.82 -5.70
C THR A 246 2.22 8.93 -6.71
N ARG A 247 0.98 9.06 -7.15
CA ARG A 247 0.50 10.23 -7.88
C ARG A 247 -0.92 10.56 -7.47
N LEU A 248 -1.26 11.83 -7.55
CA LEU A 248 -2.61 12.32 -7.27
C LEU A 248 -3.32 12.63 -8.57
N ARG A 249 -4.63 12.36 -8.61
CA ARG A 249 -5.47 12.93 -9.65
C ARG A 249 -5.88 14.33 -9.21
N LEU A 250 -5.56 15.34 -10.03
CA LEU A 250 -6.06 16.70 -9.82
C LEU A 250 -7.20 17.00 -10.78
N GLY A 251 -8.24 17.66 -10.26
CA GLY A 251 -9.13 18.46 -11.08
C GLY A 251 -8.43 19.78 -11.42
N LYS A 252 -8.45 20.19 -12.70
CA LYS A 252 -8.08 21.55 -13.10
C LYS A 252 -9.33 22.29 -13.56
N THR A 253 -9.53 23.51 -13.08
CA THR A 253 -10.58 24.38 -13.62
C THR A 253 -10.14 24.96 -14.98
N PRO A 254 -11.08 25.40 -15.84
CA PRO A 254 -10.75 26.05 -17.11
C PRO A 254 -9.83 27.27 -16.96
N GLU A 255 -9.83 27.89 -15.78
CA GLU A 255 -9.06 29.08 -15.43
C GLU A 255 -7.69 28.76 -14.82
N GLY A 256 -7.32 27.48 -14.74
CA GLY A 256 -6.00 27.03 -14.27
C GLY A 256 -5.87 26.88 -12.75
N PHE A 257 -6.94 27.08 -11.97
CA PHE A 257 -6.92 26.80 -10.54
C PHE A 257 -6.94 25.30 -10.28
N VAL A 258 -6.08 24.87 -9.34
CA VAL A 258 -6.01 23.50 -8.84
C VAL A 258 -7.21 23.25 -7.94
N CYS A 259 -8.08 22.32 -8.33
CA CYS A 259 -9.17 21.88 -7.47
C CYS A 259 -8.62 21.13 -6.26
N GLN A 260 -9.39 21.07 -5.17
CA GLN A 260 -9.06 20.18 -4.05
C GLN A 260 -8.73 18.78 -4.59
N PRO A 261 -7.70 18.10 -4.05
CA PRO A 261 -7.31 16.79 -4.53
C PRO A 261 -8.52 15.87 -4.47
N SER A 262 -9.01 15.43 -5.64
CA SER A 262 -9.97 14.34 -5.71
C SER A 262 -9.34 13.16 -4.97
N LYS A 263 -10.08 12.53 -4.07
CA LYS A 263 -9.62 11.43 -3.19
C LYS A 263 -9.03 10.20 -3.91
N SER A 264 -8.91 10.23 -5.23
CA SER A 264 -8.23 9.23 -6.05
C SER A 264 -6.72 9.48 -6.06
N PHE A 265 -5.99 8.69 -5.29
CA PHE A 265 -4.54 8.52 -5.40
C PHE A 265 -4.22 7.17 -6.06
N GLU A 266 -3.09 7.10 -6.74
CA GLU A 266 -2.55 5.86 -7.30
C GLU A 266 -1.15 5.64 -6.75
N HIS A 267 -0.78 4.38 -6.57
CA HIS A 267 0.55 4.01 -6.12
C HIS A 267 1.14 2.94 -7.04
N GLU A 268 2.44 3.02 -7.26
CA GLU A 268 3.20 2.04 -8.02
C GLU A 268 4.30 1.47 -7.13
N LYS A 269 4.48 0.14 -7.17
CA LYS A 269 5.53 -0.58 -6.44
C LYS A 269 6.41 -1.32 -7.42
N ARG A 270 7.72 -1.28 -7.18
CA ARG A 270 8.70 -2.07 -7.94
C ARG A 270 9.72 -2.68 -7.00
N VAL A 271 10.30 -3.81 -7.41
CA VAL A 271 11.47 -4.36 -6.73
C VAL A 271 12.68 -3.53 -7.11
N CYS A 272 13.56 -3.28 -6.17
CA CYS A 272 14.70 -2.44 -6.39
C CYS A 272 16.03 -3.10 -6.09
N ASN A 273 17.06 -2.53 -6.70
CA ASN A 273 18.44 -3.02 -6.68
C ASN A 273 18.54 -4.47 -7.17
N PRO A 274 18.23 -4.72 -8.46
CA PRO A 274 18.18 -6.08 -9.02
C PRO A 274 19.54 -6.79 -9.00
N SER A 275 20.64 -6.05 -8.87
CA SER A 275 21.98 -6.61 -8.78
C SER A 275 22.16 -7.43 -7.49
N PRO A 276 22.67 -8.66 -7.57
CA PRO A 276 23.00 -9.44 -6.39
C PRO A 276 24.06 -8.73 -5.55
N CYS A 277 23.96 -8.88 -4.23
CA CYS A 277 24.99 -8.40 -3.32
C CYS A 277 26.26 -9.26 -3.49
N VAL A 278 27.39 -8.65 -3.85
CA VAL A 278 28.66 -9.36 -4.12
C VAL A 278 29.51 -9.54 -2.85
N THR A 279 29.11 -9.01 -1.69
CA THR A 279 30.01 -8.95 -0.53
C THR A 279 29.90 -10.16 0.41
N ASN A 280 31.08 -10.65 0.80
CA ASN A 280 31.38 -11.83 1.62
C ASN A 280 30.98 -11.71 3.11
N GLY A 281 29.78 -11.23 3.43
CA GLY A 281 29.32 -11.24 4.82
C GLY A 281 28.25 -10.21 5.22
N THR A 282 27.70 -9.44 4.28
CA THR A 282 26.51 -8.65 4.60
C THR A 282 25.27 -9.54 4.50
N LYS A 283 24.32 -9.39 5.43
CA LYS A 283 23.03 -10.09 5.39
C LYS A 283 22.32 -9.76 4.08
N THR A 284 22.44 -10.66 3.11
CA THR A 284 21.64 -10.61 1.89
C THR A 284 20.22 -11.10 2.20
N CYS A 285 19.20 -10.73 1.43
CA CYS A 285 17.87 -11.34 1.62
C CYS A 285 17.82 -12.83 1.30
N CYS A 286 18.84 -13.38 0.66
CA CYS A 286 19.01 -14.82 0.53
C CYS A 286 19.75 -15.42 1.74
N ASP A 287 19.68 -14.82 2.93
CA ASP A 287 20.26 -15.45 4.11
C ASP A 287 19.64 -16.85 4.31
N GLY A 288 20.51 -17.86 4.46
CA GLY A 288 20.12 -19.28 4.45
C GLY A 288 19.83 -19.91 3.07
N HIS A 289 19.82 -19.16 1.97
CA HIS A 289 19.54 -19.61 0.60
C HIS A 289 20.75 -19.43 -0.33
N LYS A 290 20.76 -20.07 -1.51
CA LYS A 290 21.71 -19.82 -2.59
C LYS A 290 21.09 -18.82 -3.58
N VAL A 291 21.90 -17.92 -4.11
CA VAL A 291 21.48 -17.06 -5.23
C VAL A 291 21.54 -17.89 -6.51
N ALA A 292 20.42 -18.00 -7.21
CA ALA A 292 20.34 -18.60 -8.54
C ALA A 292 19.90 -17.55 -9.56
N ALA A 293 20.28 -17.73 -10.82
CA ALA A 293 19.82 -16.89 -11.92
C ALA A 293 18.30 -17.04 -12.10
N GLY A 294 17.58 -15.92 -12.12
CA GLY A 294 16.17 -15.86 -12.50
C GLY A 294 16.02 -15.52 -13.98
N GLU A 295 14.78 -15.43 -14.46
CA GLU A 295 14.51 -14.95 -15.82
C GLU A 295 14.81 -13.43 -15.92
N GLY A 296 15.55 -13.04 -16.96
CA GLY A 296 15.90 -11.64 -17.21
C GLY A 296 16.99 -11.09 -16.29
N VAL A 297 16.76 -9.89 -15.73
CA VAL A 297 17.69 -9.22 -14.79
C VAL A 297 17.43 -9.61 -13.33
N THR A 298 16.63 -10.64 -13.10
CA THR A 298 16.23 -11.05 -11.76
C THR A 298 17.11 -12.20 -11.28
N PHE A 299 17.27 -12.31 -9.97
CA PHE A 299 17.81 -13.50 -9.34
C PHE A 299 16.83 -13.99 -8.29
N ILE A 300 16.91 -15.28 -7.97
CA ILE A 300 16.03 -15.95 -7.03
C ILE A 300 16.85 -16.55 -5.89
N CYS A 301 16.29 -16.51 -4.67
CA CYS A 301 16.85 -17.22 -3.53
C CYS A 301 16.32 -18.65 -3.54
N VAL A 302 17.17 -19.64 -3.80
CA VAL A 302 16.79 -21.07 -3.76
C VAL A 302 17.28 -21.73 -2.47
N PRO A 303 16.53 -22.67 -1.88
CA PRO A 303 17.00 -23.44 -0.73
C PRO A 303 18.37 -24.09 -1.00
N LYS A 304 19.22 -24.18 0.03
CA LYS A 304 20.57 -24.76 -0.08
C LYS A 304 20.57 -26.23 -0.43
#